data_AF-A0A7C1PYD4-F1
#
_entry.id   AF-A0A7C1PYD4-F1
#
_cell.length_a   1.000
_cell.length_b   1.000
_cell.length_c   1.000
_cell.angle_alpha   90.00
_cell.angle_beta   90.00
_cell.angle_gamma   90.00
#
_symmetry.space_group_name_H-M   'P 1'
#
loop_
_entity.id
_entity.type
_entity.pdbx_description
1 polymer ?
#
loop_
_entity_poly.entity_id
_entity_poly.type
_entity_poly.pdbx_seq_one_letter_code
_entity_poly.pdbx_strand_id
1 'polypeptide(L)'
;DSGRKLPYTVVAVEREDRPVMLHTHKTNIIARHLIEGGRVPGLVGAEIVKSEVTIGRSRFDFQLKQEEIDIYLEVKSCTLFGGCVAMFPDAVTARGKRHVEELARLAEAGAKCVVLFIVGSLEPDYFMPEYHTDLAFSQALLAAKSQVNVIALGVGWNPDLTLKEEVKTLKIPWDVVEHEARDRGSYLLILRLTDAKSVEVGSLGVLEFKPGYYIYVGSAMKNLAKRIERHKRLRKKMHWHIDYLRRVCDFHAAFPIRSSERIECLLAEAVKEVSEFEITDFGSSDCACRSHLFYMPQDPLNSRLFHRMLQSFRMQKPIPCVIG
;
A
#
# COMPACT_ATOMS: atom_id res chain seq x y z
N ASP A 1 -13.38 -29.15 -22.58
CA ASP A 1 -12.70 -27.98 -23.14
C ASP A 1 -13.34 -26.66 -22.70
N SER A 2 -12.73 -25.98 -21.71
CA SER A 2 -13.02 -24.57 -21.46
C SER A 2 -12.24 -23.77 -22.49
N GLY A 3 -12.88 -22.94 -23.34
CA GLY A 3 -12.24 -22.10 -24.36
C GLY A 3 -11.29 -21.00 -23.83
N ARG A 4 -10.42 -21.36 -22.88
CA ARG A 4 -9.44 -20.49 -22.23
C ARG A 4 -8.16 -20.48 -23.04
N LYS A 5 -7.62 -19.27 -23.24
CA LYS A 5 -6.37 -19.02 -23.97
C LYS A 5 -5.12 -19.53 -23.26
N LEU A 6 -5.19 -19.74 -21.93
CA LEU A 6 -4.09 -20.24 -21.10
C LEU A 6 -4.52 -21.52 -20.37
N PRO A 7 -3.68 -22.58 -20.37
CA PRO A 7 -4.03 -23.88 -19.77
C PRO A 7 -4.00 -23.88 -18.23
N TYR A 8 -3.32 -22.91 -17.62
CA TYR A 8 -3.15 -22.82 -16.18
C TYR A 8 -3.61 -21.47 -15.64
N THR A 9 -4.02 -21.45 -14.37
CA THR A 9 -4.35 -20.22 -13.62
C THR A 9 -3.49 -20.21 -12.36
N VAL A 10 -2.78 -19.12 -12.12
CA VAL A 10 -2.06 -18.93 -10.85
C VAL A 10 -3.09 -18.66 -9.77
N VAL A 11 -3.17 -19.55 -8.77
CA VAL A 11 -4.18 -19.48 -7.70
C VAL A 11 -3.61 -19.00 -6.37
N ALA A 12 -2.34 -19.29 -6.11
CA ALA A 12 -1.64 -18.98 -4.87
C ALA A 12 -0.15 -18.78 -5.13
N VAL A 13 0.53 -18.18 -4.15
CA VAL A 13 1.99 -18.13 -4.05
C VAL A 13 2.40 -18.65 -2.67
N GLU A 14 3.54 -19.31 -2.59
CA GLU A 14 4.12 -19.69 -1.31
C GLU A 14 5.03 -18.57 -0.79
N ARG A 15 4.76 -18.11 0.43
CA ARG A 15 5.55 -17.10 1.13
C ARG A 15 5.91 -17.64 2.50
N GLU A 16 7.20 -17.82 2.76
CA GLU A 16 7.71 -18.31 4.07
C GLU A 16 7.01 -19.63 4.48
N ASP A 17 6.99 -20.59 3.54
CA ASP A 17 6.39 -21.92 3.68
C ASP A 17 4.86 -21.92 3.94
N ARG A 18 4.19 -20.81 3.64
CA ARG A 18 2.74 -20.64 3.79
C ARG A 18 2.08 -20.27 2.45
N PRO A 19 0.98 -20.92 2.07
CA PRO A 19 0.23 -20.54 0.89
C PRO A 19 -0.53 -19.23 1.13
N VAL A 20 -0.35 -18.28 0.21
CA VAL A 20 -1.11 -17.03 0.13
C VAL A 20 -1.95 -17.09 -1.14
N MET A 21 -3.27 -17.13 -0.98
CA MET A 21 -4.19 -17.16 -2.11
C MET A 21 -4.20 -15.82 -2.85
N LEU A 22 -3.96 -15.87 -4.17
CA LEU A 22 -3.96 -14.71 -5.07
C LEU A 22 -5.27 -14.58 -5.84
N HIS A 23 -6.12 -15.61 -5.82
CA HIS A 23 -7.32 -15.66 -6.64
C HIS A 23 -8.47 -14.83 -6.04
N THR A 24 -8.47 -13.54 -6.31
CA THR A 24 -9.44 -12.53 -5.81
C THR A 24 -10.90 -12.88 -6.07
N HIS A 25 -11.24 -13.59 -7.15
CA HIS A 25 -12.63 -14.03 -7.39
C HIS A 25 -13.16 -15.05 -6.36
N LYS A 26 -12.29 -15.66 -5.54
CA LYS A 26 -12.71 -16.50 -4.43
C LYS A 26 -13.02 -15.70 -3.16
N THR A 27 -12.68 -14.42 -3.10
CA THR A 27 -12.88 -13.60 -1.90
C THR A 27 -14.37 -13.45 -1.55
N ASN A 28 -15.25 -13.29 -2.54
CA ASN A 28 -16.71 -13.25 -2.29
C ASN A 28 -17.26 -14.58 -1.78
N ILE A 29 -16.68 -15.71 -2.22
CA ILE A 29 -17.05 -17.06 -1.71
C ILE A 29 -16.65 -17.19 -0.25
N ILE A 30 -15.44 -16.75 0.11
CA ILE A 30 -14.98 -16.73 1.50
C ILE A 30 -15.88 -15.83 2.35
N ALA A 31 -16.15 -14.60 1.89
CA ALA A 31 -17.02 -13.67 2.61
C ALA A 31 -18.42 -14.25 2.84
N ARG A 32 -19.02 -14.86 1.80
CA ARG A 32 -20.30 -15.58 1.92
C ARG A 32 -20.25 -16.66 2.99
N HIS A 33 -19.26 -17.56 2.91
CA HIS A 33 -19.10 -18.64 3.88
C HIS A 33 -18.95 -18.14 5.32
N LEU A 34 -18.19 -17.05 5.51
CA LEU A 34 -18.01 -16.42 6.83
C LEU A 34 -19.30 -15.75 7.34
N ILE A 35 -20.07 -15.11 6.47
CA ILE A 35 -21.36 -14.48 6.83
C ILE A 35 -22.37 -15.57 7.22
N GLU A 36 -22.58 -16.56 6.35
CA GLU A 36 -23.52 -17.67 6.58
C GLU A 36 -23.14 -18.49 7.83
N GLY A 37 -21.84 -18.63 8.12
CA GLY A 37 -21.34 -19.28 9.33
C GLY A 37 -21.35 -18.41 10.60
N GLY A 38 -21.85 -17.17 10.54
CA GLY A 38 -21.89 -16.26 11.69
C GLY A 38 -20.50 -15.85 12.21
N ARG A 39 -19.47 -15.87 11.35
CA ARG A 39 -18.06 -15.62 11.70
C ARG A 39 -17.63 -14.17 11.50
N VAL A 40 -18.49 -13.31 10.94
CA VAL A 40 -18.20 -11.89 10.74
C VAL A 40 -18.81 -11.06 11.88
N PRO A 41 -17.98 -10.38 12.70
CA PRO A 41 -18.46 -9.55 13.80
C PRO A 41 -19.47 -8.49 13.33
N GLY A 42 -20.58 -8.34 14.06
CA GLY A 42 -21.65 -7.41 13.69
C GLY A 42 -22.60 -7.91 12.61
N LEU A 43 -22.33 -9.04 11.96
CA LEU A 43 -23.19 -9.66 10.94
C LEU A 43 -23.66 -11.07 11.33
N VAL A 44 -23.56 -11.43 12.62
CA VAL A 44 -24.07 -12.71 13.12
C VAL A 44 -25.59 -12.77 12.89
N GLY A 45 -26.05 -13.84 12.24
CA GLY A 45 -27.45 -14.01 11.86
C GLY A 45 -27.93 -13.16 10.68
N ALA A 46 -27.04 -12.46 9.98
CA ALA A 46 -27.40 -11.76 8.75
C ALA A 46 -27.58 -12.75 7.59
N GLU A 47 -28.67 -12.59 6.84
CA GLU A 47 -29.00 -13.41 5.68
C GLU A 47 -28.61 -12.71 4.38
N ILE A 48 -27.98 -13.42 3.45
CA ILE A 48 -27.65 -12.88 2.13
C ILE A 48 -28.90 -12.88 1.26
N VAL A 49 -29.50 -11.71 1.05
CA VAL A 49 -30.69 -11.54 0.19
C VAL A 49 -30.30 -11.58 -1.28
N LYS A 50 -29.22 -10.89 -1.63
CA LYS A 50 -28.78 -10.75 -3.02
C LYS A 50 -27.27 -10.56 -3.12
N SER A 51 -26.67 -11.11 -4.16
CA SER A 51 -25.29 -10.83 -4.55
C SER A 51 -25.24 -9.85 -5.73
N GLU A 52 -24.15 -9.10 -5.83
CA GLU A 52 -23.88 -8.20 -6.96
C GLU A 52 -24.97 -7.14 -7.17
N VAL A 53 -25.33 -6.45 -6.10
CA VAL A 53 -26.44 -5.50 -6.05
C VAL A 53 -26.01 -4.15 -6.60
N THR A 54 -26.72 -3.67 -7.62
CA THR A 54 -26.47 -2.36 -8.22
C THR A 54 -27.32 -1.30 -7.53
N ILE A 55 -26.66 -0.29 -6.96
CA ILE A 55 -27.30 0.86 -6.31
C ILE A 55 -26.60 2.12 -6.80
N GLY A 56 -27.39 3.04 -7.35
CA GLY A 56 -26.84 4.22 -7.99
C GLY A 56 -25.89 3.85 -9.13
N ARG A 57 -24.60 4.12 -8.96
CA ARG A 57 -23.56 3.88 -9.97
C ARG A 57 -22.57 2.77 -9.61
N SER A 58 -22.68 2.19 -8.41
CA SER A 58 -21.83 1.07 -7.99
C SER A 58 -22.60 -0.24 -7.95
N ARG A 59 -21.82 -1.32 -8.03
CA ARG A 59 -22.27 -2.68 -7.79
C ARG A 59 -21.54 -3.18 -6.55
N PHE A 60 -22.29 -3.38 -5.48
CA PHE A 60 -21.83 -3.92 -4.20
C PHE A 60 -21.94 -5.44 -4.20
N ASP A 61 -21.06 -6.11 -3.46
CA ASP A 61 -20.95 -7.56 -3.48
C ASP A 61 -22.18 -8.25 -2.88
N PHE A 62 -22.75 -7.70 -1.80
CA PHE A 62 -23.92 -8.28 -1.13
C PHE A 62 -24.91 -7.24 -0.61
N GLN A 63 -26.19 -7.57 -0.68
CA GLN A 63 -27.24 -7.04 0.18
C GLN A 63 -27.59 -8.12 1.19
N LEU A 64 -27.50 -7.77 2.47
CA LEU A 64 -27.87 -8.63 3.58
C LEU A 64 -29.13 -8.09 4.25
N LYS A 65 -29.84 -8.97 4.95
CA LYS A 65 -30.91 -8.61 5.88
C LYS A 65 -30.53 -9.12 7.26
N GLN A 66 -30.56 -8.25 8.25
CA GLN A 66 -30.42 -8.64 9.65
C GLN A 66 -31.63 -8.07 10.38
N GLU A 67 -32.48 -8.96 10.88
CA GLU A 67 -33.83 -8.62 11.36
C GLU A 67 -34.64 -7.92 10.25
N GLU A 68 -35.04 -6.66 10.43
CA GLU A 68 -35.76 -5.85 9.44
C GLU A 68 -34.90 -4.78 8.78
N ILE A 69 -33.57 -4.86 8.93
CA ILE A 69 -32.65 -3.84 8.43
C ILE A 69 -31.85 -4.37 7.24
N ASP A 70 -31.93 -3.64 6.12
CA ASP A 70 -31.07 -3.84 4.96
C ASP A 70 -29.64 -3.39 5.25
N ILE A 71 -28.68 -4.23 4.87
CA ILE A 71 -27.24 -3.97 4.98
C ILE A 71 -26.60 -4.10 3.61
N TYR A 72 -25.89 -3.07 3.15
CA TYR A 72 -25.09 -3.12 1.93
C TYR A 72 -23.62 -3.38 2.26
N LEU A 73 -23.06 -4.42 1.66
CA LEU A 73 -21.72 -4.89 1.97
C LEU A 73 -20.84 -4.93 0.71
N GLU A 74 -19.67 -4.31 0.82
CA GLU A 74 -18.57 -4.41 -0.13
C GLU A 74 -17.45 -5.26 0.47
N VAL A 75 -16.95 -6.23 -0.30
CA VAL A 75 -15.83 -7.09 0.05
C VAL A 75 -14.56 -6.61 -0.63
N LYS A 76 -13.45 -6.57 0.11
CA LYS A 76 -12.12 -6.24 -0.41
C LYS A 76 -11.15 -7.35 -0.08
N SER A 77 -10.38 -7.79 -1.07
CA SER A 77 -9.27 -8.72 -0.87
C SER A 77 -8.01 -7.94 -0.47
N CYS A 78 -7.32 -8.39 0.58
CA CYS A 78 -6.11 -7.78 1.09
C CYS A 78 -4.99 -8.82 1.18
N THR A 79 -3.99 -8.70 0.31
CA THR A 79 -2.80 -9.57 0.25
C THR A 79 -1.51 -8.85 0.62
N LEU A 80 -1.56 -7.53 0.84
CA LEU A 80 -0.43 -6.74 1.31
C LEU A 80 -0.37 -6.80 2.84
N PHE A 81 0.58 -7.57 3.37
CA PHE A 81 0.83 -7.71 4.81
C PHE A 81 2.32 -7.98 5.11
N GLY A 82 2.76 -7.58 6.31
CA GLY A 82 4.11 -7.81 6.81
C GLY A 82 4.22 -7.47 8.30
N GLY A 83 4.92 -8.32 9.05
CA GLY A 83 4.93 -8.24 10.52
C GLY A 83 3.50 -8.31 11.08
N CYS A 84 3.16 -7.42 12.01
CA CYS A 84 1.85 -7.40 12.64
C CYS A 84 0.76 -6.60 11.87
N VAL A 85 1.03 -6.19 10.61
CA VAL A 85 0.19 -5.23 9.87
C VAL A 85 -0.22 -5.74 8.48
N ALA A 86 -1.50 -5.56 8.14
CA ALA A 86 -2.05 -5.67 6.79
C ALA A 86 -2.50 -4.29 6.29
N MET A 87 -2.36 -4.04 4.98
CA MET A 87 -2.78 -2.77 4.38
C MET A 87 -3.50 -2.94 3.06
N PHE A 88 -4.45 -2.05 2.77
CA PHE A 88 -5.16 -2.02 1.49
C PHE A 88 -5.39 -0.58 1.01
N PRO A 89 -5.18 -0.26 -0.29
CA PRO A 89 -4.86 -1.17 -1.38
C PRO A 89 -3.35 -1.33 -1.63
N ASP A 90 -2.97 -2.32 -2.43
CA ASP A 90 -1.60 -2.50 -2.95
C ASP A 90 -1.28 -1.60 -4.16
N ALA A 91 -2.30 -1.02 -4.78
CA ALA A 91 -2.20 -0.05 -5.87
C ALA A 91 -3.33 0.98 -5.81
N VAL A 92 -3.15 2.14 -6.46
CA VAL A 92 -4.19 3.19 -6.53
C VAL A 92 -5.52 2.64 -7.06
N THR A 93 -6.61 2.89 -6.34
CA THR A 93 -7.95 2.34 -6.60
C THR A 93 -9.03 3.41 -6.59
N ALA A 94 -9.19 4.11 -7.72
CA ALA A 94 -10.30 5.05 -7.91
C ALA A 94 -11.68 4.37 -7.72
N ARG A 95 -11.81 3.09 -8.07
CA ARG A 95 -13.04 2.31 -7.86
C ARG A 95 -13.31 2.08 -6.38
N GLY A 96 -12.30 1.66 -5.60
CA GLY A 96 -12.45 1.43 -4.16
C GLY A 96 -12.88 2.70 -3.43
N LYS A 97 -12.27 3.84 -3.79
CA LYS A 97 -12.67 5.15 -3.25
C LYS A 97 -14.14 5.46 -3.52
N ARG A 98 -14.59 5.34 -4.78
CA ARG A 98 -15.99 5.60 -5.16
C ARG A 98 -16.98 4.72 -4.41
N HIS A 99 -16.66 3.44 -4.23
CA HIS A 99 -17.54 2.51 -3.51
C HIS A 99 -17.69 2.93 -2.05
N VAL A 100 -16.61 3.33 -1.38
CA VAL A 100 -16.66 3.84 0.01
C VAL A 100 -17.49 5.13 0.10
N GLU A 101 -17.30 6.07 -0.83
CA GLU A 101 -18.08 7.33 -0.88
C GLU A 101 -19.57 7.08 -1.18
N GLU A 102 -19.90 6.02 -1.93
CA GLU A 102 -21.30 5.63 -2.16
C GLU A 102 -21.92 4.93 -0.96
N LEU A 103 -21.18 4.06 -0.26
CA LEU A 103 -21.64 3.47 1.00
C LEU A 103 -21.88 4.54 2.07
N ALA A 104 -20.99 5.55 2.18
CA ALA A 104 -21.21 6.65 3.10
C ALA A 104 -22.52 7.40 2.80
N ARG A 105 -22.79 7.71 1.53
CA ARG A 105 -24.06 8.35 1.13
C ARG A 105 -25.29 7.50 1.40
N LEU A 106 -25.19 6.17 1.25
CA LEU A 106 -26.28 5.26 1.62
C LEU A 106 -26.49 5.22 3.13
N ALA A 107 -25.41 5.29 3.91
CA ALA A 107 -25.49 5.38 5.37
C ALA A 107 -26.16 6.67 5.84
N GLU A 108 -25.88 7.82 5.20
CA GLU A 108 -26.59 9.08 5.45
C GLU A 108 -28.09 8.99 5.16
N ALA A 109 -28.49 8.17 4.18
CA ALA A 109 -29.88 7.89 3.84
C ALA A 109 -30.55 6.85 4.76
N GLY A 110 -29.86 6.38 5.80
CA GLY A 110 -30.41 5.47 6.82
C GLY A 110 -30.14 3.98 6.58
N ALA A 111 -29.41 3.61 5.52
CA ALA A 111 -29.03 2.22 5.30
C ALA A 111 -27.85 1.81 6.18
N LYS A 112 -27.78 0.55 6.62
CA LYS A 112 -26.55 0.03 7.23
C LYS A 112 -25.56 -0.32 6.11
N CYS A 113 -24.31 0.10 6.26
CA CYS A 113 -23.27 -0.13 5.26
C CYS A 113 -22.03 -0.75 5.89
N VAL A 114 -21.42 -1.70 5.17
CA VAL A 114 -20.24 -2.45 5.64
C VAL A 114 -19.18 -2.50 4.53
N VAL A 115 -17.93 -2.29 4.91
CA VAL A 115 -16.77 -2.71 4.10
C VAL A 115 -16.04 -3.82 4.84
N LEU A 116 -15.96 -4.98 4.21
CA LEU A 116 -15.30 -6.17 4.75
C LEU A 116 -13.99 -6.44 4.02
N PHE A 117 -12.87 -6.24 4.68
CA PHE A 117 -11.55 -6.64 4.20
C PHE A 117 -11.25 -8.07 4.61
N ILE A 118 -11.04 -8.94 3.62
CA ILE A 118 -10.53 -10.30 3.82
C ILE A 118 -9.01 -10.27 3.64
N VAL A 119 -8.30 -10.35 4.75
CA VAL A 119 -6.83 -10.42 4.81
C VAL A 119 -6.40 -11.87 4.66
N GLY A 120 -5.61 -12.17 3.63
CA GLY A 120 -5.16 -13.54 3.31
C GLY A 120 -4.11 -14.11 4.26
N SER A 121 -4.04 -13.65 5.51
CA SER A 121 -3.13 -14.13 6.55
C SER A 121 -3.74 -13.97 7.94
N LEU A 122 -3.40 -14.89 8.85
CA LEU A 122 -3.73 -14.82 10.28
C LEU A 122 -2.64 -14.13 11.11
N GLU A 123 -1.47 -13.82 10.52
CA GLU A 123 -0.36 -13.20 11.24
C GLU A 123 -0.67 -11.77 11.70
N PRO A 124 -1.20 -10.87 10.87
CA PRO A 124 -1.37 -9.48 11.27
C PRO A 124 -2.36 -9.32 12.41
N ASP A 125 -2.08 -8.41 13.33
CA ASP A 125 -3.00 -7.97 14.39
C ASP A 125 -3.75 -6.71 13.99
N TYR A 126 -3.18 -5.93 13.06
CA TYR A 126 -3.70 -4.63 12.66
C TYR A 126 -3.97 -4.56 11.17
N PHE A 127 -5.02 -3.81 10.82
CA PHE A 127 -5.33 -3.41 9.46
C PHE A 127 -5.31 -1.89 9.36
N MET A 128 -4.70 -1.36 8.31
CA MET A 128 -4.75 0.07 7.98
C MET A 128 -5.04 0.29 6.49
N PRO A 129 -5.75 1.34 6.09
CA PRO A 129 -5.76 1.72 4.70
C PRO A 129 -4.34 2.14 4.26
N GLU A 130 -3.90 1.74 3.07
CA GLU A 130 -2.55 1.99 2.56
C GLU A 130 -2.42 3.43 2.06
N TYR A 131 -2.27 4.36 3.01
CA TYR A 131 -2.17 5.79 2.73
C TYR A 131 -0.88 6.19 2.00
N HIS A 132 0.19 5.40 2.04
CA HIS A 132 1.39 5.70 1.27
C HIS A 132 1.12 5.54 -0.24
N THR A 133 0.44 4.47 -0.64
CA THR A 133 0.13 4.18 -2.05
C THR A 133 -1.12 4.90 -2.56
N ASP A 134 -2.24 4.84 -1.84
CA ASP A 134 -3.48 5.52 -2.21
C ASP A 134 -4.03 6.38 -1.07
N LEU A 135 -3.46 7.58 -0.93
CA LEU A 135 -3.91 8.57 0.03
C LEU A 135 -5.40 8.93 -0.13
N ALA A 136 -5.90 8.97 -1.37
CA ALA A 136 -7.27 9.40 -1.65
C ALA A 136 -8.29 8.36 -1.17
N PHE A 137 -7.99 7.07 -1.36
CA PHE A 137 -8.78 5.98 -0.78
C PHE A 137 -8.75 6.03 0.75
N SER A 138 -7.55 6.15 1.35
CA SER A 138 -7.40 6.16 2.81
C SER A 138 -8.15 7.30 3.47
N GLN A 139 -8.15 8.49 2.86
CA GLN A 139 -8.92 9.64 3.34
C GLN A 139 -10.43 9.42 3.20
N ALA A 140 -10.90 8.81 2.12
CA ALA A 140 -12.32 8.48 1.96
C ALA A 140 -12.79 7.44 3.00
N LEU A 141 -11.99 6.40 3.26
CA LEU A 141 -12.29 5.40 4.28
C LEU A 141 -12.30 6.00 5.69
N LEU A 142 -11.31 6.86 6.00
CA LEU A 142 -11.24 7.58 7.26
C LEU A 142 -12.47 8.49 7.48
N ALA A 143 -12.90 9.21 6.44
CA ALA A 143 -14.08 10.08 6.50
C ALA A 143 -15.39 9.28 6.69
N ALA A 144 -15.47 8.08 6.12
CA ALA A 144 -16.65 7.21 6.22
C ALA A 144 -16.73 6.40 7.52
N LYS A 145 -15.66 6.37 8.35
CA LYS A 145 -15.52 5.41 9.47
C LYS A 145 -16.62 5.45 10.53
N SER A 146 -17.31 6.58 10.70
CA SER A 146 -18.41 6.73 11.67
C SER A 146 -19.76 6.32 11.11
N GLN A 147 -19.87 6.18 9.79
CA GLN A 147 -21.13 5.90 9.09
C GLN A 147 -21.14 4.50 8.47
N VAL A 148 -19.98 4.04 8.01
CA VAL A 148 -19.76 2.73 7.40
C VAL A 148 -18.99 1.87 8.36
N ASN A 149 -19.51 0.68 8.67
CA ASN A 149 -18.83 -0.27 9.53
C ASN A 149 -17.65 -0.91 8.76
N VAL A 150 -16.43 -0.68 9.22
CA VAL A 150 -15.21 -1.17 8.58
C VAL A 150 -14.67 -2.36 9.35
N ILE A 151 -14.68 -3.54 8.73
CA ILE A 151 -14.26 -4.80 9.33
C ILE A 151 -13.08 -5.36 8.56
N ALA A 152 -12.06 -5.84 9.27
CA ALA A 152 -10.95 -6.58 8.67
C ALA A 152 -10.81 -7.95 9.34
N LEU A 153 -10.84 -9.02 8.53
CA LEU A 153 -10.74 -10.41 8.98
C LEU A 153 -9.55 -11.10 8.32
N GLY A 154 -8.64 -11.59 9.14
CA GLY A 154 -7.58 -12.52 8.75
C GLY A 154 -8.14 -13.92 8.56
N VAL A 155 -7.77 -14.56 7.46
CA VAL A 155 -8.06 -15.96 7.15
C VAL A 155 -6.78 -16.70 6.79
N GLY A 156 -6.74 -17.98 7.11
CA GLY A 156 -5.59 -18.85 6.84
C GLY A 156 -5.91 -19.94 5.83
N TRP A 157 -4.86 -20.50 5.24
CA TRP A 157 -4.94 -21.59 4.27
C TRP A 157 -4.12 -22.79 4.77
N ASN A 158 -4.66 -23.99 4.58
CA ASN A 158 -3.94 -25.24 4.75
C ASN A 158 -3.02 -25.49 3.54
N PRO A 159 -2.01 -26.39 3.64
CA PRO A 159 -1.12 -26.72 2.52
C PRO A 159 -1.85 -27.22 1.26
N ASP A 160 -3.02 -27.83 1.41
CA ASP A 160 -3.89 -28.28 0.33
C ASP A 160 -4.80 -27.18 -0.25
N LEU A 161 -4.58 -25.92 0.16
CA LEU A 161 -5.33 -24.72 -0.23
C LEU A 161 -6.79 -24.70 0.27
N THR A 162 -7.15 -25.52 1.25
CA THR A 162 -8.43 -25.39 1.97
C THR A 162 -8.38 -24.25 2.98
N LEU A 163 -9.53 -23.60 3.22
CA LEU A 163 -9.65 -22.52 4.19
C LEU A 163 -9.56 -23.09 5.61
N LYS A 164 -8.76 -22.47 6.48
CA LYS A 164 -8.73 -22.79 7.91
C LYS A 164 -10.03 -22.32 8.58
N GLU A 165 -10.48 -23.03 9.60
CA GLU A 165 -11.65 -22.63 10.41
C GLU A 165 -11.38 -21.35 11.23
N GLU A 166 -10.12 -21.12 11.58
CA GLU A 166 -9.68 -19.96 12.34
C GLU A 166 -9.88 -18.67 11.54
N VAL A 167 -10.47 -17.68 12.20
CA VAL A 167 -10.68 -16.33 11.67
C VAL A 167 -10.25 -15.35 12.75
N LYS A 168 -9.47 -14.35 12.36
CA LYS A 168 -8.94 -13.34 13.28
C LYS A 168 -9.49 -11.96 12.92
N THR A 169 -10.09 -11.26 13.88
CA THR A 169 -10.47 -9.85 13.67
C THR A 169 -9.25 -8.97 13.89
N LEU A 170 -8.94 -8.12 12.92
CA LEU A 170 -7.82 -7.19 12.99
C LEU A 170 -8.28 -5.84 13.55
N LYS A 171 -7.45 -5.22 14.38
CA LYS A 171 -7.69 -3.89 14.93
C LYS A 171 -7.37 -2.82 13.90
N ILE A 172 -8.16 -1.74 13.86
CA ILE A 172 -7.88 -0.58 13.01
C ILE A 172 -7.49 0.61 13.92
N PRO A 173 -6.21 1.00 13.96
CA PRO A 173 -5.74 2.12 14.77
C PRO A 173 -6.07 3.45 14.08
N TRP A 174 -7.33 3.89 14.19
CA TRP A 174 -7.83 5.08 13.49
C TRP A 174 -7.10 6.37 13.85
N ASP A 175 -6.57 6.48 15.07
CA ASP A 175 -5.74 7.58 15.55
C ASP A 175 -4.44 7.70 14.75
N VAL A 176 -3.78 6.57 14.50
CA VAL A 176 -2.58 6.49 13.63
C VAL A 176 -2.94 6.87 12.20
N VAL A 177 -4.05 6.34 11.67
CA VAL A 177 -4.49 6.66 10.30
C VAL A 177 -4.80 8.16 10.16
N GLU A 178 -5.48 8.78 11.12
CA GLU A 178 -5.80 10.21 11.13
C GLU A 178 -4.55 11.10 11.23
N HIS A 179 -3.56 10.64 12.00
CA HIS A 179 -2.28 11.31 12.10
C HIS A 179 -1.49 11.24 10.78
N GLU A 180 -1.37 10.04 10.18
CA GLU A 180 -0.44 9.76 9.10
C GLU A 180 -1.00 9.90 7.67
N ALA A 181 -2.32 9.76 7.46
CA ALA A 181 -2.95 9.84 6.13
C ALA A 181 -3.06 11.29 5.60
N ARG A 182 -1.90 11.94 5.42
CA ARG A 182 -1.75 13.33 4.98
C ARG A 182 -0.75 13.43 3.83
N ASP A 183 -0.86 14.47 3.00
CA ASP A 183 0.04 14.66 1.85
C ASP A 183 1.42 15.21 2.22
N ARG A 184 2.12 14.51 3.11
CA ARG A 184 3.44 14.83 3.67
C ARG A 184 4.25 13.58 3.98
N GLY A 185 5.57 13.72 4.07
CA GLY A 185 6.49 12.66 4.48
C GLY A 185 7.77 12.63 3.66
N SER A 186 8.39 11.45 3.60
CA SER A 186 9.58 11.16 2.80
C SER A 186 9.22 10.38 1.54
N TYR A 187 10.16 10.24 0.61
CA TYR A 187 10.01 9.41 -0.57
C TYR A 187 11.34 8.84 -1.03
N LEU A 188 11.26 7.70 -1.73
CA LEU A 188 12.34 7.16 -2.53
C LEU A 188 12.05 7.42 -4.00
N LEU A 189 13.07 7.81 -4.76
CA LEU A 189 13.05 7.90 -6.21
C LEU A 189 14.12 6.96 -6.77
N ILE A 190 13.73 6.04 -7.65
CA ILE A 190 14.67 5.17 -8.35
C ILE A 190 14.81 5.67 -9.78
N LEU A 191 16.05 5.95 -10.17
CA LEU A 191 16.45 6.32 -11.52
C LEU A 191 17.37 5.25 -12.09
N ARG A 192 17.26 4.95 -13.38
CA ARG A 192 18.14 4.02 -14.09
C ARG A 192 19.04 4.78 -15.05
N LEU A 193 20.34 4.52 -14.98
CA LEU A 193 21.33 5.00 -15.93
C LEU A 193 21.83 3.83 -16.78
N THR A 194 21.75 3.94 -18.12
CA THR A 194 22.14 2.87 -19.04
C THR A 194 23.63 2.87 -19.36
N ASP A 195 24.23 4.05 -19.42
CA ASP A 195 25.61 4.27 -19.87
C ASP A 195 26.32 5.19 -18.90
N ALA A 196 27.65 5.04 -18.76
CA ALA A 196 28.41 5.95 -17.92
C ALA A 196 28.26 7.39 -18.42
N LYS A 197 28.09 8.34 -17.48
CA LYS A 197 27.91 9.77 -17.81
C LYS A 197 28.62 10.66 -16.80
N SER A 198 29.33 11.65 -17.33
CA SER A 198 29.72 12.85 -16.60
C SER A 198 28.54 13.83 -16.58
N VAL A 199 28.13 14.29 -15.40
CA VAL A 199 27.00 15.22 -15.24
C VAL A 199 27.44 16.41 -14.41
N GLU A 200 27.19 17.61 -14.91
CA GLU A 200 27.33 18.85 -14.13
C GLU A 200 26.12 19.01 -13.19
N VAL A 201 26.34 18.94 -11.88
CA VAL A 201 25.31 18.93 -10.84
C VAL A 201 25.40 20.20 -10.00
N GLY A 202 24.98 21.34 -10.58
CA GLY A 202 24.89 22.61 -9.88
C GLY A 202 26.18 22.96 -9.11
N SER A 203 26.05 23.20 -7.80
CA SER A 203 27.19 23.54 -6.93
C SER A 203 28.18 22.40 -6.67
N LEU A 204 27.84 21.15 -6.98
CA LEU A 204 28.73 20.00 -6.81
C LEU A 204 29.71 19.83 -7.99
N GLY A 205 29.58 20.64 -9.05
CA GLY A 205 30.43 20.55 -10.23
C GLY A 205 30.17 19.28 -11.04
N VAL A 206 31.20 18.78 -11.72
CA VAL A 206 31.10 17.59 -12.58
C VAL A 206 31.30 16.33 -11.76
N LEU A 207 30.31 15.43 -11.83
CA LEU A 207 30.33 14.13 -11.16
C LEU A 207 30.24 13.00 -12.19
N GLU A 208 30.91 11.89 -11.91
CA GLU A 208 30.89 10.68 -12.75
C GLU A 208 29.88 9.67 -12.24
N PHE A 209 28.99 9.22 -13.13
CA PHE A 209 27.97 8.22 -12.82
C PHE A 209 28.19 6.95 -13.66
N LYS A 210 28.09 5.80 -13.00
CA LYS A 210 28.21 4.47 -13.61
C LYS A 210 26.83 3.96 -14.05
N PRO A 211 26.74 3.10 -15.08
CA PRO A 211 25.50 2.39 -15.41
C PRO A 211 24.96 1.65 -14.19
N GLY A 212 23.65 1.73 -13.96
CA GLY A 212 22.99 1.07 -12.81
C GLY A 212 21.76 1.82 -12.34
N TYR A 213 21.42 1.62 -11.07
CA TYR A 213 20.26 2.20 -10.41
C TYR A 213 20.69 3.16 -9.31
N TYR A 214 20.02 4.30 -9.24
CA TYR A 214 20.25 5.34 -8.27
C TYR A 214 19.00 5.55 -7.42
N ILE A 215 19.12 5.36 -6.12
CA ILE A 215 18.07 5.57 -5.13
C ILE A 215 18.31 6.93 -4.48
N TYR A 216 17.41 7.87 -4.75
CA TYR A 216 17.41 9.18 -4.13
C TYR A 216 16.38 9.23 -3.00
N VAL A 217 16.81 9.72 -1.84
CA VAL A 217 15.97 9.95 -0.67
C VAL A 217 15.65 11.43 -0.59
N GLY A 218 14.36 11.75 -0.43
CA GLY A 218 13.93 13.12 -0.27
C GLY A 218 12.73 13.26 0.66
N SER A 219 12.41 14.49 1.05
CA SER A 219 11.21 14.80 1.83
C SER A 219 10.36 15.93 1.28
N ALA A 220 9.10 15.94 1.71
CA ALA A 220 8.19 17.05 1.52
C ALA A 220 7.13 17.02 2.63
N MET A 221 7.24 17.94 3.59
CA MET A 221 6.25 18.05 4.69
C MET A 221 4.94 18.72 4.29
N LYS A 222 4.83 19.15 3.02
CA LYS A 222 3.61 19.64 2.37
C LYS A 222 3.66 19.27 0.89
N ASN A 223 2.54 18.86 0.32
CA ASN A 223 2.39 18.54 -1.11
C ASN A 223 3.35 17.43 -1.60
N LEU A 224 3.52 16.36 -0.84
CA LEU A 224 4.43 15.25 -1.18
C LEU A 224 4.18 14.71 -2.60
N ALA A 225 2.91 14.48 -2.97
CA ALA A 225 2.57 14.02 -4.30
C ALA A 225 3.08 14.97 -5.40
N LYS A 226 2.92 16.29 -5.22
CA LYS A 226 3.43 17.28 -6.19
C LYS A 226 4.96 17.31 -6.26
N ARG A 227 5.66 17.07 -5.14
CA ARG A 227 7.13 16.96 -5.13
C ARG A 227 7.58 15.78 -6.00
N ILE A 228 6.99 14.60 -5.81
CA ILE A 228 7.30 13.40 -6.61
C ILE A 228 6.97 13.63 -8.09
N GLU A 229 5.81 14.19 -8.40
CA GLU A 229 5.42 14.53 -9.78
C GLU A 229 6.38 15.52 -10.44
N ARG A 230 6.93 16.47 -9.67
CA ARG A 230 7.98 17.35 -10.18
C ARG A 230 9.22 16.56 -10.58
N HIS A 231 9.66 15.58 -9.80
CA HIS A 231 10.85 14.78 -10.14
C HIS A 231 10.65 13.91 -11.38
N LYS A 232 9.43 13.43 -11.66
CA LYS A 232 9.13 12.68 -12.90
C LYS A 232 9.37 13.47 -14.18
N ARG A 233 9.10 14.79 -14.17
CA ARG A 233 9.21 15.67 -15.34
C ARG A 233 10.65 15.75 -15.85
N LEU A 234 10.84 15.90 -17.15
CA LEU A 234 12.16 16.18 -17.75
C LEU A 234 12.43 17.67 -17.88
N ARG A 235 11.48 18.42 -18.46
CA ARG A 235 11.58 19.87 -18.66
C ARG A 235 11.11 20.61 -17.40
N LYS A 236 12.04 21.26 -16.71
CA LYS A 236 11.78 22.09 -15.52
C LYS A 236 12.96 23.03 -15.25
N LYS A 237 12.75 24.08 -14.46
CA LYS A 237 13.84 24.87 -13.88
C LYS A 237 14.61 24.00 -12.88
N MET A 238 15.94 23.94 -13.00
CA MET A 238 16.78 23.19 -12.08
C MET A 238 16.77 23.83 -10.69
N HIS A 239 16.56 23.00 -9.67
CA HIS A 239 16.53 23.47 -8.29
C HIS A 239 17.24 22.52 -7.33
N TRP A 240 17.01 21.20 -7.43
CA TRP A 240 17.71 20.20 -6.61
C TRP A 240 18.74 19.44 -7.42
N HIS A 241 19.77 18.89 -6.78
CA HIS A 241 20.80 18.06 -7.43
C HIS A 241 20.19 16.92 -8.25
N ILE A 242 19.12 16.28 -7.75
CA ILE A 242 18.43 15.20 -8.46
C ILE A 242 17.79 15.65 -9.79
N ASP A 243 17.47 16.94 -9.96
CA ASP A 243 16.91 17.45 -11.21
C ASP A 243 17.93 17.37 -12.37
N TYR A 244 19.23 17.48 -12.07
CA TYR A 244 20.32 17.35 -13.05
C TYR A 244 20.48 15.89 -13.49
N LEU A 245 20.55 14.97 -12.53
CA LEU A 245 20.66 13.53 -12.80
C LEU A 245 19.43 13.01 -13.55
N ARG A 246 18.23 13.51 -13.24
CA ARG A 246 16.99 13.14 -13.94
C ARG A 246 17.03 13.39 -15.46
N ARG A 247 17.86 14.31 -15.97
CA ARG A 247 17.99 14.55 -17.43
C ARG A 247 18.67 13.43 -18.19
N VAL A 248 19.53 12.67 -17.52
CA VAL A 248 20.35 11.64 -18.14
C VAL A 248 19.92 10.22 -17.76
N CYS A 249 19.11 10.09 -16.70
CA CYS A 249 18.55 8.82 -16.27
C CYS A 249 17.09 8.65 -16.67
N ASP A 250 16.68 7.41 -16.89
CA ASP A 250 15.27 7.03 -16.99
C ASP A 250 14.62 7.02 -15.61
N PHE A 251 13.36 7.45 -15.55
CA PHE A 251 12.56 7.28 -14.33
C PHE A 251 12.16 5.82 -14.21
N HIS A 252 12.53 5.18 -13.11
CA HIS A 252 12.22 3.77 -12.87
C HIS A 252 11.02 3.60 -11.93
N ALA A 253 11.09 4.17 -10.72
CA ALA A 253 10.01 4.07 -9.73
C ALA A 253 10.04 5.22 -8.71
N ALA A 254 8.94 5.42 -7.99
CA ALA A 254 8.90 6.29 -6.81
C ALA A 254 8.02 5.69 -5.71
N PHE A 255 8.52 5.72 -4.48
CA PHE A 255 7.85 5.18 -3.30
C PHE A 255 7.62 6.30 -2.30
N PRO A 256 6.41 6.88 -2.23
CA PRO A 256 6.05 7.75 -1.11
C PRO A 256 6.08 6.95 0.20
N ILE A 257 6.61 7.57 1.25
CA ILE A 257 6.62 7.08 2.63
C ILE A 257 6.05 8.22 3.48
N ARG A 258 4.73 8.28 3.48
CA ARG A 258 3.97 9.27 4.23
C ARG A 258 4.19 9.13 5.72
N SER A 259 4.61 10.22 6.33
CA SER A 259 4.77 10.32 7.76
C SER A 259 4.58 11.78 8.16
N SER A 260 4.03 11.98 9.34
CA SER A 260 3.94 13.26 10.03
C SER A 260 5.27 13.67 10.66
N GLU A 261 6.16 12.71 10.85
CA GLU A 261 7.52 12.91 11.34
C GLU A 261 8.51 13.09 10.19
N ARG A 262 9.62 13.77 10.49
CA ARG A 262 10.73 13.94 9.54
C ARG A 262 11.67 12.74 9.63
N ILE A 263 11.42 11.76 8.77
CA ILE A 263 12.17 10.49 8.74
C ILE A 263 13.18 10.38 7.59
N GLU A 264 13.47 11.48 6.89
CA GLU A 264 14.36 11.53 5.72
C GLU A 264 15.77 11.02 6.02
N CYS A 265 16.44 11.56 7.04
CA CYS A 265 17.80 11.13 7.40
C CYS A 265 17.84 9.67 7.84
N LEU A 266 16.82 9.24 8.60
CA LEU A 266 16.69 7.84 9.02
C LEU A 266 16.47 6.90 7.83
N LEU A 267 15.72 7.36 6.82
CA LEU A 267 15.52 6.63 5.57
C LEU A 267 16.78 6.61 4.72
N ALA A 268 17.54 7.69 4.66
CA ALA A 268 18.83 7.75 3.96
C ALA A 268 19.82 6.74 4.54
N GLU A 269 19.96 6.67 5.86
CA GLU A 269 20.83 5.66 6.50
C GLU A 269 20.36 4.24 6.20
N ALA A 270 19.05 3.97 6.24
CA ALA A 270 18.54 2.64 5.91
C ALA A 270 18.75 2.24 4.43
N VAL A 271 18.70 3.21 3.51
CA VAL A 271 18.99 2.96 2.08
C VAL A 271 20.48 2.71 1.85
N LYS A 272 21.35 3.40 2.59
CA LYS A 272 22.80 3.18 2.54
C LYS A 272 23.19 1.74 2.86
N GLU A 273 22.60 1.15 3.91
CA GLU A 273 22.85 -0.25 4.32
C GLU A 273 22.48 -1.29 3.26
N VAL A 274 21.61 -0.94 2.30
CA VAL A 274 21.20 -1.84 1.20
C VAL A 274 21.81 -1.46 -0.15
N SER A 275 22.69 -0.46 -0.18
CA SER A 275 23.31 0.09 -1.39
C SER A 275 24.82 -0.21 -1.44
N GLU A 276 25.42 -0.15 -2.63
CA GLU A 276 26.84 -0.47 -2.80
C GLU A 276 27.74 0.73 -2.44
N PHE A 277 27.34 1.94 -2.83
CA PHE A 277 28.01 3.17 -2.43
C PHE A 277 27.08 4.38 -2.50
N GLU A 278 27.55 5.50 -1.96
CA GLU A 278 26.83 6.78 -1.91
C GLU A 278 27.57 7.87 -2.67
N ILE A 279 26.84 8.87 -3.18
CA ILE A 279 27.43 10.05 -3.83
C ILE A 279 27.54 11.18 -2.82
N THR A 280 28.76 11.49 -2.36
CA THR A 280 28.99 12.46 -1.27
C THR A 280 28.39 13.84 -1.59
N ASP A 281 27.82 14.48 -0.57
CA ASP A 281 27.14 15.80 -0.58
C ASP A 281 25.88 15.89 -1.47
N PHE A 282 25.43 14.76 -2.05
CA PHE A 282 24.29 14.77 -2.95
C PHE A 282 22.96 14.87 -2.20
N GLY A 283 22.42 16.09 -2.17
CA GLY A 283 21.04 16.34 -1.72
C GLY A 283 20.87 16.38 -0.20
N SER A 284 21.98 16.54 0.53
CA SER A 284 22.05 16.63 1.99
C SER A 284 22.47 18.02 2.49
N SER A 285 22.24 19.09 1.70
CA SER A 285 22.71 20.45 2.01
C SER A 285 22.13 21.06 3.29
N ASP A 286 21.01 20.53 3.79
CA ASP A 286 20.29 21.00 4.97
C ASP A 286 20.33 20.02 6.16
N CYS A 287 21.21 19.00 6.10
CA CYS A 287 21.40 18.04 7.19
C CYS A 287 22.87 17.58 7.31
N ALA A 288 23.17 16.76 8.32
CA ALA A 288 24.51 16.21 8.54
C ALA A 288 24.76 14.89 7.79
N CYS A 289 23.82 14.45 6.94
CA CYS A 289 23.99 13.22 6.16
C CYS A 289 25.09 13.39 5.12
N ARG A 290 25.91 12.35 4.94
CA ARG A 290 26.96 12.35 3.91
C ARG A 290 26.39 12.36 2.49
N SER A 291 25.20 11.78 2.28
CA SER A 291 24.53 11.72 0.99
C SER A 291 23.06 11.36 1.17
N HIS A 292 22.21 11.80 0.24
CA HIS A 292 20.86 11.28 0.03
C HIS A 292 20.71 10.55 -1.33
N LEU A 293 21.81 10.28 -2.04
CA LEU A 293 21.84 9.51 -3.28
C LEU A 293 22.75 8.28 -3.16
N PHE A 294 22.18 7.13 -3.46
CA PHE A 294 22.82 5.83 -3.30
C PHE A 294 22.77 5.03 -4.60
N TYR A 295 23.77 4.20 -4.83
CA TYR A 295 23.91 3.40 -6.05
C TYR A 295 23.72 1.90 -5.79
N MET A 296 23.05 1.23 -6.73
CA MET A 296 22.98 -0.22 -6.82
C MET A 296 23.25 -0.66 -8.27
N PRO A 297 24.02 -1.74 -8.50
CA PRO A 297 24.30 -2.25 -9.84
C PRO A 297 23.09 -2.97 -10.46
N GLN A 298 22.23 -3.52 -9.61
CA GLN A 298 21.02 -4.26 -10.00
C GLN A 298 19.77 -3.49 -9.58
N ASP A 299 18.64 -3.85 -10.20
CA ASP A 299 17.34 -3.24 -9.91
C ASP A 299 16.97 -3.46 -8.44
N PRO A 300 16.77 -2.39 -7.64
CA PRO A 300 16.37 -2.51 -6.24
C PRO A 300 15.05 -3.25 -6.06
N LEU A 301 14.16 -3.25 -7.07
CA LEU A 301 12.90 -3.98 -7.03
C LEU A 301 13.05 -5.49 -7.11
N ASN A 302 14.26 -5.98 -7.42
CA ASN A 302 14.59 -7.41 -7.33
C ASN A 302 15.32 -7.76 -6.02
N SER A 303 15.64 -6.78 -5.18
CA SER A 303 16.37 -6.98 -3.93
C SER A 303 15.44 -7.26 -2.76
N ARG A 304 15.56 -8.44 -2.14
CA ARG A 304 14.85 -8.79 -0.91
C ARG A 304 15.17 -7.83 0.24
N LEU A 305 16.42 -7.35 0.32
CA LEU A 305 16.84 -6.40 1.37
C LEU A 305 16.15 -5.04 1.19
N PHE A 306 16.04 -4.56 -0.06
CA PHE A 306 15.32 -3.32 -0.36
C PHE A 306 13.83 -3.43 -0.01
N HIS A 307 13.17 -4.55 -0.37
CA HIS A 307 11.77 -4.78 -0.01
C HIS A 307 11.54 -4.81 1.49
N ARG A 308 12.41 -5.49 2.26
CA ARG A 308 12.33 -5.52 3.72
C ARG A 308 12.51 -4.14 4.34
N MET A 309 13.48 -3.36 3.84
CA MET A 309 13.69 -1.98 4.28
C MET A 309 12.46 -1.12 3.97
N LEU A 310 11.94 -1.15 2.75
CA LEU A 310 10.76 -0.36 2.40
C LEU A 310 9.53 -0.72 3.24
N GLN A 311 9.32 -2.02 3.50
CA GLN A 311 8.21 -2.51 4.33
C GLN A 311 8.34 -2.05 5.79
N SER A 312 9.54 -2.01 6.38
CA SER A 312 9.69 -1.56 7.77
C SER A 312 9.29 -0.11 7.96
N PHE A 313 9.57 0.76 6.96
CA PHE A 313 9.16 2.16 6.97
C PHE A 313 7.66 2.37 6.69
N ARG A 314 7.04 1.52 5.85
CA ARG A 314 5.63 1.66 5.48
C ARG A 314 4.66 0.95 6.43
N MET A 315 5.07 -0.12 7.10
CA MET A 315 4.15 -0.98 7.86
C MET A 315 4.48 -1.03 9.35
N GLN A 316 5.75 -1.05 9.75
CA GLN A 316 6.14 -1.36 11.12
C GLN A 316 6.31 -0.13 12.02
N LYS A 317 6.87 0.97 11.51
CA LYS A 317 7.07 2.19 12.32
C LYS A 317 5.81 2.80 12.96
N PRO A 318 4.64 2.83 12.30
CA PRO A 318 3.47 3.51 12.87
C PRO A 318 2.77 2.71 13.98
N ILE A 319 3.15 1.45 14.23
CA ILE A 319 2.50 0.59 15.22
C ILE A 319 3.58 -0.10 16.06
N PRO A 320 3.51 -0.05 17.41
CA PRO A 320 4.39 -0.86 18.25
C PRO A 320 4.03 -2.34 18.10
N CYS A 321 4.59 -3.00 17.08
CA CYS A 321 4.58 -4.46 16.98
C CYS A 321 5.55 -5.00 18.04
N VAL A 322 5.06 -5.82 18.97
CA VAL A 322 5.96 -6.66 19.76
C VAL A 322 6.54 -7.68 18.78
N ILE A 323 7.85 -7.63 18.55
CA ILE A 323 8.54 -8.67 17.81
C ILE A 323 8.58 -9.86 18.77
N GLY A 324 7.69 -10.84 18.54
CA GLY A 324 7.74 -12.14 19.19
C GLY A 324 8.89 -12.99 18.66
#